data_AF-A0A1B6GVV6-F1
#
_entry.id   AF-A0A1B6GVV6-F1
#
_cell.length_a   1.000
_cell.length_b   1.000
_cell.length_c   1.000
_cell.angle_alpha   90.00
_cell.angle_beta   90.00
_cell.angle_gamma   90.00
#
_symmetry.space_group_name_H-M   'P 1'
#
loop_
_entity.id
_entity.type
_entity.pdbx_description
1 polymer ?
#
loop_
_entity_poly.entity_id
_entity_poly.type
_entity_poly.pdbx_seq_one_letter_code
_entity_poly.pdbx_strand_id
1 'polypeptide(L)'
;MKLCIFLLSTILRLVVEAVDPLVVEKICKNIQACDDAVCQELGHPPPLNQTAVFRWVSSYIEAVHELVKCLHKDKTATMEVALAKEVIDKKGAKFILDIPWGYKVGLHDYGWDGQVIQEFSNWRILTHEVWMDVEKYFDPTAHIPREIYTESYERTM
;
A
#
# COMPACT_ATOMS: atom_id res chain seq x y z
N MET A 1 -1.28 -26.89 52.71
CA MET A 1 -1.61 -25.61 52.05
C MET A 1 -0.59 -25.29 50.94
N LYS A 2 -0.64 -25.96 49.79
CA LYS A 2 0.25 -25.68 48.62
C LYS A 2 -0.42 -26.13 47.31
N LEU A 3 -1.67 -25.73 47.08
CA LEU A 3 -2.41 -26.18 45.89
C LEU A 3 -3.27 -25.09 45.22
N CYS A 4 -3.08 -23.81 45.57
CA CYS A 4 -3.91 -22.73 45.02
C CYS A 4 -3.16 -21.70 44.15
N ILE A 5 -1.85 -21.85 43.90
CA ILE A 5 -1.08 -20.81 43.16
C ILE A 5 -0.84 -21.20 41.69
N PHE A 6 -0.88 -22.49 41.33
CA PHE A 6 -0.58 -22.95 39.97
C PHE A 6 -1.76 -22.83 38.97
N LEU A 7 -2.98 -22.54 39.43
CA LEU A 7 -4.13 -22.40 38.52
C LEU A 7 -4.34 -20.98 37.98
N LEU A 8 -3.63 -19.98 38.51
CA LEU A 8 -3.74 -18.59 38.05
C LEU A 8 -2.82 -18.27 36.85
N SER A 9 -1.80 -19.09 36.56
CA SER A 9 -0.92 -18.84 35.41
C SER A 9 -1.50 -19.31 34.07
N THR A 10 -2.60 -20.06 34.07
CA THR A 10 -3.17 -20.66 32.84
C THR A 10 -4.34 -19.86 32.25
N ILE A 11 -4.80 -18.81 32.95
CA ILE A 11 -6.00 -18.03 32.58
C ILE A 11 -5.66 -16.60 32.14
N LEU A 12 -4.39 -16.17 32.19
CA LEU A 12 -3.92 -15.11 31.28
C LEU A 12 -3.67 -15.71 29.88
N ARG A 13 -4.72 -16.31 29.29
CA ARG A 13 -4.88 -16.19 27.85
C ARG A 13 -5.02 -14.69 27.65
N LEU A 14 -3.94 -14.04 27.24
CA LEU A 14 -4.06 -12.85 26.39
C LEU A 14 -5.09 -13.25 25.34
N VAL A 15 -6.32 -12.77 25.50
CA VAL A 15 -7.26 -12.68 24.40
C VAL A 15 -6.61 -11.63 23.51
N VAL A 16 -5.60 -12.05 22.74
CA VAL A 16 -5.24 -11.35 21.53
C VAL A 16 -6.54 -11.41 20.75
N GLU A 17 -7.26 -10.29 20.72
CA GLU A 17 -8.37 -10.16 19.78
C GLU A 17 -7.77 -10.44 18.42
N ALA A 18 -8.00 -11.65 17.91
CA ALA A 18 -7.57 -12.01 16.58
C ALA A 18 -8.21 -11.03 15.59
N VAL A 19 -7.49 -10.72 14.51
CA VAL A 19 -8.07 -9.94 13.42
C VAL A 19 -9.16 -10.78 12.77
N ASP A 20 -10.32 -10.16 12.51
CA ASP A 20 -11.42 -10.82 11.78
C ASP A 20 -11.01 -11.04 10.31
N PRO A 21 -10.97 -12.29 9.80
CA PRO A 21 -10.63 -12.58 8.41
C PRO A 21 -11.47 -11.83 7.39
N LEU A 22 -12.76 -11.56 7.68
CA LEU A 22 -13.65 -10.82 6.77
C LEU A 22 -13.24 -9.35 6.64
N VAL A 23 -12.68 -8.77 7.71
CA VAL A 23 -12.15 -7.40 7.69
C VAL A 23 -10.91 -7.33 6.80
N VAL A 24 -9.98 -8.28 6.96
CA VAL A 24 -8.78 -8.37 6.11
C VAL A 24 -9.16 -8.56 4.65
N GLU A 25 -10.08 -9.48 4.35
CA GLU A 25 -10.52 -9.73 2.98
C GLU A 25 -11.14 -8.47 2.34
N LYS A 26 -11.97 -7.73 3.09
CA LYS A 26 -12.54 -6.47 2.62
C LYS A 26 -11.46 -5.41 2.35
N ILE A 27 -10.48 -5.27 3.22
CA ILE A 27 -9.36 -4.34 3.04
C ILE A 27 -8.59 -4.70 1.76
N CYS A 28 -8.25 -5.97 1.56
CA CYS A 28 -7.51 -6.41 0.39
C CYS A 28 -8.31 -6.22 -0.91
N LYS A 29 -9.64 -6.45 -0.91
CA LYS A 29 -10.51 -6.11 -2.05
C LYS A 29 -10.50 -4.61 -2.34
N ASN A 30 -10.50 -3.77 -1.31
CA ASN A 30 -10.43 -2.32 -1.49
C ASN A 30 -9.08 -1.87 -2.07
N ILE A 31 -7.96 -2.45 -1.61
CA ILE A 31 -6.63 -2.19 -2.18
C ILE A 31 -6.64 -2.50 -3.68
N GLN A 32 -7.11 -3.70 -4.07
CA GLN A 32 -7.18 -4.11 -5.47
C GLN A 32 -8.10 -3.21 -6.29
N ALA A 33 -9.28 -2.88 -5.78
CA ALA A 33 -10.23 -2.02 -6.48
C ALA A 33 -9.68 -0.59 -6.70
N CYS A 34 -8.97 -0.03 -5.72
CA CYS A 34 -8.34 1.28 -5.88
C CYS A 34 -7.20 1.21 -6.91
N ASP A 35 -6.35 0.19 -6.85
CA ASP A 35 -5.24 0.00 -7.77
C ASP A 35 -5.72 -0.19 -9.22
N ASP A 36 -6.75 -1.02 -9.42
CA ASP A 36 -7.39 -1.24 -10.72
C ASP A 36 -8.03 0.06 -11.24
N ALA A 37 -8.64 0.86 -10.36
CA ALA A 37 -9.21 2.16 -10.75
C ALA A 37 -8.13 3.17 -11.15
N VAL A 38 -7.00 3.26 -10.42
CA VAL A 38 -5.87 4.12 -10.83
C VAL A 38 -5.33 3.67 -12.20
N CYS A 39 -5.13 2.36 -12.38
CA CYS A 39 -4.67 1.80 -13.65
C CYS A 39 -5.63 2.13 -14.79
N GLN A 40 -6.93 2.00 -14.55
CA GLN A 40 -7.96 2.32 -15.53
C GLN A 40 -7.95 3.79 -15.90
N GLU A 41 -7.87 4.69 -14.92
CA GLU A 41 -7.79 6.13 -15.19
C GLU A 41 -6.56 6.42 -16.04
N LEU A 42 -5.36 6.01 -15.62
CA LEU A 42 -4.10 6.25 -16.35
C LEU A 42 -4.03 5.59 -17.73
N GLY A 43 -4.83 4.56 -18.00
CA GLY A 43 -4.92 3.89 -19.29
C GLY A 43 -5.77 4.62 -20.34
N HIS A 44 -6.50 5.68 -19.98
CA HIS A 44 -7.34 6.43 -20.91
C HIS A 44 -6.54 7.48 -21.72
N PRO A 45 -6.96 7.78 -22.96
CA PRO A 45 -6.38 8.89 -23.71
C PRO A 45 -6.71 10.25 -23.06
N PRO A 46 -5.87 11.28 -23.25
CA PRO A 46 -6.12 12.62 -22.71
C PRO A 46 -7.43 13.27 -23.17
N PRO A 47 -7.98 14.20 -22.37
CA PRO A 47 -7.49 14.65 -21.07
C PRO A 47 -7.92 13.71 -19.94
N LEU A 48 -6.96 13.39 -19.06
CA LEU A 48 -7.19 12.54 -17.90
C LEU A 48 -7.90 13.25 -16.76
N ASN A 49 -8.75 12.53 -16.04
CA ASN A 49 -9.37 13.02 -14.81
C ASN A 49 -8.38 12.93 -13.64
N GLN A 50 -7.50 13.93 -13.53
CA GLN A 50 -6.49 14.04 -12.47
C GLN A 50 -7.10 13.88 -11.07
N THR A 51 -8.25 14.52 -10.82
CA THR A 51 -8.94 14.46 -9.53
C THR A 51 -9.38 13.02 -9.18
N ALA A 52 -9.79 12.23 -10.19
CA ALA A 52 -10.11 10.82 -9.97
C ALA A 52 -8.85 10.01 -9.64
N VAL A 53 -7.76 10.21 -10.39
CA VAL A 53 -6.47 9.54 -10.13
C VAL A 53 -6.01 9.79 -8.68
N PHE A 54 -5.92 11.05 -8.26
CA PHE A 54 -5.47 11.38 -6.90
C PHE A 54 -6.40 10.83 -5.81
N ARG A 55 -7.72 10.85 -6.05
CA ARG A 55 -8.68 10.25 -5.11
C ARG A 55 -8.43 8.75 -4.94
N TRP A 56 -8.26 8.03 -6.03
CA TRP A 56 -8.01 6.58 -5.97
C TRP A 56 -6.68 6.23 -5.33
N VAL A 57 -5.61 7.01 -5.60
CA VAL A 57 -4.31 6.82 -4.93
C VAL A 57 -4.42 7.08 -3.42
N SER A 58 -5.14 8.13 -3.00
CA SER A 58 -5.38 8.40 -1.58
C SER A 58 -6.12 7.24 -0.89
N SER A 59 -7.20 6.75 -1.51
CA SER A 59 -7.96 5.61 -0.98
C SER A 59 -7.15 4.31 -0.96
N TYR A 60 -6.26 4.12 -1.95
CA TYR A 60 -5.30 3.01 -1.93
C TYR A 60 -4.40 3.10 -0.69
N ILE A 61 -3.75 4.24 -0.45
CA ILE A 61 -2.86 4.44 0.71
C ILE A 61 -3.58 4.21 2.03
N GLU A 62 -4.81 4.72 2.18
CA GLU A 62 -5.65 4.48 3.35
C GLU A 62 -5.92 2.98 3.55
N ALA A 63 -6.27 2.25 2.49
CA ALA A 63 -6.51 0.81 2.57
C ALA A 63 -5.24 0.02 2.92
N VAL A 64 -4.07 0.43 2.43
CA VAL A 64 -2.78 -0.16 2.86
C VAL A 64 -2.52 0.10 4.34
N HIS A 65 -2.77 1.30 4.86
CA HIS A 65 -2.63 1.57 6.29
C HIS A 65 -3.52 0.65 7.14
N GLU A 66 -4.75 0.36 6.70
CA GLU A 66 -5.62 -0.60 7.39
C GLU A 66 -5.06 -2.04 7.35
N LEU A 67 -4.44 -2.44 6.24
CA LEU A 67 -3.73 -3.71 6.16
C LEU A 67 -2.53 -3.76 7.13
N VAL A 68 -1.75 -2.68 7.21
CA VAL A 68 -0.63 -2.56 8.16
C VAL A 68 -1.12 -2.68 9.60
N LYS A 69 -2.27 -2.08 9.95
CA LYS A 69 -2.89 -2.23 11.27
C LYS A 69 -3.28 -3.69 11.56
N CYS A 70 -3.78 -4.42 10.57
CA CYS A 70 -4.09 -5.85 10.70
C CYS A 70 -2.82 -6.67 10.94
N LEU A 71 -1.76 -6.43 10.15
CA LEU A 71 -0.46 -7.08 10.32
C LEU A 71 0.17 -6.79 11.70
N HIS A 72 0.02 -5.56 12.19
CA HIS A 72 0.48 -5.18 13.52
C HIS A 72 -0.28 -5.94 14.63
N LYS A 73 -1.60 -6.04 14.50
CA LYS A 73 -2.49 -6.66 15.49
C LYS A 73 -2.29 -8.18 15.53
N ASP A 74 -2.32 -8.84 14.38
CA ASP A 74 -2.07 -10.28 14.25
C ASP A 74 -1.58 -10.62 12.83
N LYS A 75 -0.26 -10.65 12.65
CA LYS A 75 0.38 -11.03 11.38
C LYS A 75 -0.04 -12.43 10.94
N THR A 76 -0.12 -13.39 11.85
CA THR A 76 -0.40 -14.79 11.50
C THR A 76 -1.82 -14.91 10.95
N ALA A 77 -2.82 -14.42 11.68
CA ALA A 77 -4.22 -14.45 11.23
C ALA A 77 -4.42 -13.65 9.93
N THR A 78 -3.77 -12.49 9.80
CA THR A 78 -3.84 -11.69 8.56
C THR A 78 -3.31 -12.48 7.35
N MET A 79 -2.22 -13.24 7.52
CA MET A 79 -1.61 -14.03 6.44
C MET A 79 -2.33 -15.35 6.14
N GLU A 80 -3.24 -15.82 7.00
CA GLU A 80 -4.13 -16.96 6.71
C GLU A 80 -5.19 -16.60 5.66
N VAL A 81 -5.49 -15.31 5.47
CA VAL A 81 -6.39 -14.83 4.43
C VAL A 81 -5.69 -14.88 3.07
N ALA A 82 -6.17 -15.76 2.18
CA ALA A 82 -5.56 -15.99 0.87
C ALA A 82 -5.39 -14.70 0.04
N LEU A 83 -6.37 -13.79 0.10
CA LEU A 83 -6.33 -12.53 -0.63
C LEU A 83 -5.26 -11.57 -0.08
N ALA A 84 -5.01 -11.58 1.23
CA ALA A 84 -3.94 -10.79 1.82
C ALA A 84 -2.58 -11.25 1.32
N LYS A 85 -2.36 -12.56 1.26
CA LYS A 85 -1.15 -13.13 0.67
C LYS A 85 -1.00 -12.74 -0.80
N GLU A 86 -2.05 -12.86 -1.61
CA GLU A 86 -2.00 -12.47 -3.03
C GLU A 86 -1.65 -10.98 -3.22
N VAL A 87 -2.25 -10.10 -2.40
CA VAL A 87 -1.97 -8.66 -2.44
C VAL A 87 -0.52 -8.36 -2.03
N ILE A 88 -0.02 -9.01 -0.99
CA ILE A 88 1.35 -8.78 -0.49
C ILE A 88 2.41 -9.35 -1.45
N ASP A 89 2.16 -10.53 -2.03
CA ASP A 89 3.09 -11.19 -2.96
C ASP A 89 3.34 -10.37 -4.25
N LYS A 90 2.48 -9.40 -4.57
CA LYS A 90 2.68 -8.44 -5.68
C LYS A 90 3.81 -7.44 -5.42
N LYS A 91 4.20 -7.22 -4.14
CA LYS A 91 5.28 -6.30 -3.73
C LYS A 91 5.11 -4.84 -4.21
N GLY A 92 3.87 -4.41 -4.43
CA GLY A 92 3.57 -3.01 -4.72
C GLY A 92 2.19 -2.81 -5.32
N ALA A 93 1.82 -1.56 -5.50
CA ALA A 93 0.66 -1.18 -6.31
C ALA A 93 1.00 -1.43 -7.80
N LYS A 94 0.10 -2.05 -8.55
CA LYS A 94 0.25 -2.28 -10.00
C LYS A 94 0.49 -0.98 -10.75
N PHE A 95 -0.23 0.10 -10.41
CA PHE A 95 -0.03 1.39 -11.11
C PHE A 95 1.38 1.97 -10.91
N ILE A 96 2.11 1.51 -9.88
CA ILE A 96 3.52 1.87 -9.71
C ILE A 96 4.44 0.94 -10.50
N LEU A 97 4.21 -0.37 -10.40
CA LEU A 97 5.06 -1.41 -10.99
C LEU A 97 4.92 -1.53 -12.51
N ASP A 98 3.69 -1.40 -13.02
CA ASP A 98 3.33 -1.76 -14.39
C ASP A 98 3.18 -0.54 -15.31
N ILE A 99 2.93 0.65 -14.75
CA ILE A 99 2.73 1.87 -15.54
C ILE A 99 4.00 2.71 -15.53
N PRO A 100 4.66 2.88 -16.71
CA PRO A 100 5.81 3.76 -16.84
C PRO A 100 5.47 5.19 -16.39
N TRP A 101 6.33 5.76 -15.57
CA TRP A 101 6.18 7.14 -15.10
C TRP A 101 7.45 7.94 -15.35
N GLY A 102 7.26 9.20 -15.71
CA GLY A 102 8.32 10.18 -15.83
C GLY A 102 7.76 11.52 -16.27
N TYR A 103 8.55 12.59 -16.15
CA TYR A 103 8.12 13.94 -16.50
C TYR A 103 7.57 14.03 -17.93
N LYS A 104 8.24 13.38 -18.90
CA LYS A 104 7.81 13.32 -20.30
C LYS A 104 6.45 12.65 -20.48
N VAL A 105 6.18 11.56 -19.74
CA VAL A 105 4.88 10.86 -19.79
C VAL A 105 3.79 11.79 -19.27
N GLY A 106 4.01 12.42 -18.11
CA GLY A 106 3.04 13.37 -17.55
C GLY A 106 2.75 14.55 -18.49
N LEU A 107 3.78 15.12 -19.12
CA LEU A 107 3.62 16.27 -20.01
C LEU A 107 3.00 15.89 -21.37
N HIS A 108 3.54 14.87 -22.03
CA HIS A 108 3.17 14.52 -23.41
C HIS A 108 1.99 13.57 -23.50
N ASP A 109 1.99 12.53 -22.67
CA ASP A 109 0.99 11.46 -22.77
C ASP A 109 -0.27 11.80 -21.98
N TYR A 110 -0.16 12.60 -20.92
CA TYR A 110 -1.28 12.97 -20.06
C TYR A 110 -1.70 14.44 -20.16
N GLY A 111 -0.86 15.30 -20.75
CA GLY A 111 -1.14 16.73 -20.90
C GLY A 111 -1.17 17.48 -19.55
N TRP A 112 -0.47 16.96 -18.54
CA TRP A 112 -0.40 17.56 -17.22
C TRP A 112 0.66 18.65 -17.17
N ASP A 113 0.42 19.69 -16.37
CA ASP A 113 1.43 20.70 -16.09
C ASP A 113 2.46 20.21 -15.06
N GLY A 114 3.54 20.99 -14.91
CA GLY A 114 4.63 20.64 -13.99
C GLY A 114 4.20 20.52 -12.53
N GLN A 115 3.18 21.25 -12.09
CA GLN A 115 2.69 21.18 -10.71
C GLN A 115 1.98 19.85 -10.47
N VAL A 116 1.08 19.45 -11.37
CA VAL A 116 0.38 18.16 -11.29
C VAL A 116 1.35 16.99 -11.41
N ILE A 117 2.35 17.09 -12.29
CA ILE A 117 3.40 16.06 -12.44
C ILE A 117 4.20 15.90 -11.14
N GLN A 118 4.58 17.00 -10.50
CA GLN A 118 5.30 16.96 -9.23
C GLN A 118 4.41 16.36 -8.13
N GLU A 119 3.15 16.78 -8.06
CA GLU A 119 2.20 16.25 -7.07
C GLU A 119 2.03 14.74 -7.24
N PHE A 120 1.81 14.25 -8.46
CA PHE A 120 1.69 12.81 -8.71
C PHE A 120 2.99 12.05 -8.39
N SER A 121 4.15 12.64 -8.65
CA SER A 121 5.43 12.04 -8.24
C SER A 121 5.53 11.89 -6.72
N ASN A 122 5.09 12.89 -5.95
CA ASN A 122 5.04 12.81 -4.49
C ASN A 122 4.07 11.72 -4.01
N TRP A 123 2.90 11.59 -4.66
CA TRP A 123 1.95 10.53 -4.34
C TRP A 123 2.48 9.12 -4.66
N ARG A 124 3.24 8.95 -5.74
CA ARG A 124 3.92 7.68 -6.05
C ARG A 124 4.94 7.32 -4.97
N ILE A 125 5.73 8.30 -4.50
CA ILE A 125 6.68 8.13 -3.40
C ILE A 125 5.94 7.71 -2.12
N LEU A 126 4.89 8.43 -1.74
CA LEU A 126 4.10 8.12 -0.53
C LEU A 126 3.47 6.72 -0.61
N THR A 127 3.00 6.32 -1.80
CA THR A 127 2.46 4.97 -2.04
C THR A 127 3.52 3.90 -1.81
N HIS A 128 4.75 4.12 -2.27
CA HIS A 128 5.87 3.23 -1.96
C HIS A 128 6.20 3.23 -0.46
N GLU A 129 6.22 4.40 0.20
CA GLU A 129 6.50 4.52 1.64
C GLU A 129 5.54 3.69 2.48
N VAL A 130 4.24 3.80 2.24
CA VAL A 130 3.26 2.98 2.97
C VAL A 130 3.40 1.50 2.64
N TRP A 131 3.83 1.14 1.43
CA TRP A 131 4.05 -0.25 1.06
C TRP A 131 5.29 -0.84 1.75
N MET A 132 6.33 -0.04 1.97
CA MET A 132 7.48 -0.47 2.76
C MET A 132 7.10 -0.84 4.21
N ASP A 133 6.06 -0.21 4.76
CA ASP A 133 5.58 -0.57 6.09
C ASP A 133 4.95 -1.97 6.13
N VAL A 134 4.38 -2.43 5.00
CA VAL A 134 3.97 -3.83 4.82
C VAL A 134 5.21 -4.73 4.74
N GLU A 135 6.20 -4.36 3.92
CA GLU A 135 7.42 -5.17 3.70
C GLU A 135 8.22 -5.38 4.99
N LYS A 136 8.29 -4.39 5.89
CA LYS A 136 9.00 -4.48 7.18
C LYS A 136 8.53 -5.62 8.07
N TYR A 137 7.30 -6.13 7.88
CA TYR A 137 6.82 -7.31 8.59
C TYR A 137 7.49 -8.60 8.11
N PHE A 138 8.04 -8.63 6.90
CA PHE A 138 8.66 -9.79 6.26
C PHE A 138 10.18 -9.64 6.17
N ASP A 139 10.67 -8.42 5.96
CA ASP A 139 12.08 -8.05 5.97
C ASP A 139 12.26 -6.73 6.75
N PRO A 140 12.71 -6.77 8.01
CA PRO A 140 12.92 -5.57 8.83
C PRO A 140 13.96 -4.58 8.26
N THR A 141 14.77 -5.00 7.27
CA THR A 141 15.77 -4.15 6.62
C THR A 141 15.25 -3.45 5.37
N ALA A 142 14.00 -3.74 4.98
CA ALA A 142 13.34 -3.15 3.83
C ALA A 142 13.26 -1.62 3.95
N HIS A 143 13.81 -0.92 2.96
CA HIS A 143 13.81 0.53 2.85
C HIS A 143 13.66 0.93 1.38
N ILE A 144 13.12 2.13 1.14
CA ILE A 144 13.09 2.69 -0.22
C ILE A 144 14.52 2.98 -0.67
N PRO A 145 14.97 2.48 -1.83
CA PRO A 145 16.21 2.92 -2.44
C PRO A 145 16.17 4.43 -2.67
N ARG A 146 17.18 5.17 -2.19
CA ARG A 146 17.25 6.64 -2.33
C ARG A 146 17.18 7.13 -3.79
N GLU A 147 17.46 6.25 -4.74
CA GLU A 147 17.49 6.50 -6.18
C GLU A 147 16.10 6.77 -6.79
N ILE A 148 15.00 6.35 -6.14
CA ILE A 148 13.63 6.63 -6.61
C ILE A 148 13.31 8.13 -6.50
N TYR A 149 13.97 8.85 -5.60
CA TYR A 149 13.73 10.27 -5.37
C TYR A 149 14.40 11.19 -6.41
N THR A 150 15.44 10.72 -7.12
CA THR A 150 16.34 11.58 -7.92
C THR A 150 15.99 11.66 -9.41
N GLU A 151 15.13 10.80 -9.95
CA GLU A 151 14.75 10.89 -11.38
C GLU A 151 13.79 12.04 -11.71
N SER A 152 13.21 12.73 -10.71
CA SER A 152 12.17 13.75 -10.95
C SER A 152 12.69 15.12 -11.41
N TYR A 153 14.00 15.41 -11.35
CA TYR A 153 14.51 16.75 -11.68
C TYR A 153 15.80 16.79 -12.52
N GLU A 154 16.70 15.82 -12.40
CA GLU A 154 18.08 15.97 -12.91
C GLU A 154 18.32 15.53 -14.36
N ARG A 155 17.36 14.89 -15.04
CA ARG A 155 17.54 14.42 -16.44
C ARG A 155 16.96 15.33 -17.53
N THR A 156 16.53 16.53 -17.17
CA THR A 156 15.95 17.49 -18.14
C THR A 156 16.53 18.91 -18.08
N MET A 157 17.61 19.11 -17.31
CA MET A 157 18.55 20.20 -17.57
C MET A 157 19.72 19.68 -18.41
#